data_AF-A0A2T2V9J6-F1
#
_entry.id   AF-A0A2T2V9J6-F1
#
_cell.length_a   1.000
_cell.length_b   1.000
_cell.length_c   1.000
_cell.angle_alpha   90.00
_cell.angle_beta   90.00
_cell.angle_gamma   90.00
#
_symmetry.space_group_name_H-M   'P 1'
#
loop_
_entity.id
_entity.type
_entity.pdbx_description
1 polymer ?
#
loop_
_entity_poly.entity_id
_entity_poly.type
_entity_poly.pdbx_seq_one_letter_code
_entity_poly.pdbx_strand_id
1 'polypeptide(L)'
;MDLIKHVTLEKTLVLDIETVPIVSSFQELSPRMQELWTEKSDRLSKFEKEDKPPGEMFERAGIYSEFGKIVCISAGFFRKEDDEYHFRVTSYYGDDEKDLLQRFGELLMSHFPSSNTFLCGHNSKEFDFPYISRRMVINQVELPECLDVSGRKPWETG
;
A
#
# COMPACT_ATOMS: atom_id res chain seq x y z
N MET A 1 12.91 -4.87 -27.70
CA MET A 1 12.27 -4.43 -26.43
C MET A 1 10.81 -4.17 -26.74
N ASP A 2 9.98 -5.21 -26.69
CA ASP A 2 8.58 -5.20 -27.17
C ASP A 2 7.61 -5.57 -26.03
N LEU A 3 7.83 -5.05 -24.82
CA LEU A 3 7.04 -5.45 -23.64
C LEU A 3 5.86 -4.50 -23.31
N ILE A 4 5.70 -3.37 -24.01
CA ILE A 4 4.68 -2.34 -23.69
C ILE A 4 3.91 -1.95 -24.96
N LYS A 5 3.15 -2.86 -25.56
CA LYS A 5 2.33 -2.54 -26.76
C LYS A 5 0.88 -2.15 -26.45
N HIS A 6 0.42 -2.27 -25.21
CA HIS A 6 -0.99 -2.10 -24.83
C HIS A 6 -1.25 -1.20 -23.62
N VAL A 7 -0.25 -0.47 -23.14
CA VAL A 7 -0.40 0.41 -21.97
C VAL A 7 -0.48 1.86 -22.44
N THR A 8 -1.57 2.55 -22.10
CA THR A 8 -1.66 4.01 -22.27
C THR A 8 -0.90 4.67 -21.11
N LEU A 9 0.25 5.30 -21.41
CA LEU A 9 1.13 5.87 -20.39
C LEU A 9 0.42 6.91 -19.50
N GLU A 10 -0.43 7.76 -20.08
CA GLU A 10 -1.20 8.78 -19.35
C GLU A 10 -2.20 8.20 -18.33
N LYS A 11 -2.52 6.91 -18.49
CA LYS A 11 -3.41 6.15 -17.62
C LYS A 11 -2.66 5.26 -16.64
N THR A 12 -1.33 5.28 -16.69
CA THR A 12 -0.48 4.45 -15.83
C THR A 12 -0.04 5.25 -14.62
N LEU A 13 -0.41 4.75 -13.44
CA LEU A 13 0.11 5.20 -12.17
C LEU A 13 1.13 4.18 -11.69
N VAL A 14 2.37 4.61 -11.48
CA VAL A 14 3.40 3.82 -10.81
C VAL A 14 3.43 4.23 -9.35
N LEU A 15 3.38 3.27 -8.44
CA LEU A 15 3.32 3.55 -7.01
C LEU A 15 4.27 2.66 -6.21
N ASP A 16 4.75 3.21 -5.10
CA ASP A 16 5.56 2.56 -4.08
C ASP A 16 5.23 3.14 -2.69
N ILE A 17 5.25 2.31 -1.64
CA ILE A 17 5.00 2.73 -0.25
C ILE A 17 6.14 2.38 0.70
N GLU A 18 6.34 3.24 1.70
CA GLU A 18 7.22 2.98 2.83
C GLU A 18 6.40 2.81 4.11
N THR A 19 6.73 1.77 4.88
CA THR A 19 5.95 1.37 6.05
C THR A 19 6.84 1.15 7.27
N VAL A 20 6.27 1.41 8.45
CA VAL A 20 6.92 1.17 9.74
C VAL A 20 5.93 0.51 10.71
N PRO A 21 6.38 -0.14 11.79
CA PRO A 21 5.50 -0.56 12.87
C PRO A 21 4.65 0.61 13.41
N ILE A 22 3.41 0.33 13.82
CA ILE A 22 2.47 1.35 14.30
C ILE A 22 2.94 2.03 15.60
N VAL A 23 3.74 1.32 16.39
CA VAL A 23 4.40 1.77 17.63
C VAL A 23 5.85 1.31 17.63
N SER A 24 6.68 1.87 18.51
CA SER A 24 8.13 1.62 18.45
C SER A 24 8.55 0.24 18.96
N SER A 25 7.73 -0.37 19.82
CA SER A 25 7.99 -1.67 20.43
C SER A 25 6.72 -2.49 20.66
N PHE A 26 6.87 -3.81 20.77
CA PHE A 26 5.75 -4.72 21.06
C PHE A 26 5.01 -4.34 22.35
N GLN A 27 5.72 -3.84 23.36
CA GLN A 27 5.16 -3.47 24.67
C GLN A 27 4.24 -2.25 24.60
N GLU A 28 4.39 -1.41 23.58
CA GLU A 28 3.51 -0.25 23.36
C GLU A 28 2.21 -0.59 22.63
N LEU A 29 2.09 -1.80 22.09
CA LEU A 29 0.83 -2.26 21.53
C LEU A 29 -0.24 -2.37 22.63
N SER A 30 -1.50 -2.12 22.27
CA SER A 30 -2.62 -2.46 23.14
C SER A 30 -2.63 -3.95 23.47
N PRO A 31 -3.19 -4.39 24.62
CA PRO A 31 -3.21 -5.81 25.00
C PRO A 31 -3.80 -6.71 23.90
N ARG A 32 -4.86 -6.24 23.24
CA ARG A 32 -5.48 -6.96 22.12
C ARG A 32 -4.54 -7.10 20.92
N MET A 33 -3.78 -6.06 20.61
CA MET A 33 -2.82 -6.10 19.50
C MET A 33 -1.59 -6.95 19.83
N GLN A 34 -1.18 -7.01 21.09
CA GLN A 34 -0.13 -7.93 21.54
C GLN A 34 -0.54 -9.40 21.35
N GLU A 35 -1.76 -9.76 21.72
CA GLU A 35 -2.32 -11.11 21.47
C GLU A 35 -2.30 -11.47 19.98
N LEU A 36 -2.86 -10.59 19.14
CA LEU A 36 -2.93 -10.79 17.70
C LEU A 36 -1.54 -10.87 17.05
N TRP A 37 -0.60 -10.04 17.51
CA TRP A 37 0.78 -10.10 17.03
C TRP A 37 1.44 -11.40 17.45
N THR A 38 1.22 -11.87 18.68
CA THR A 38 1.78 -13.14 19.18
C THR A 38 1.31 -14.31 18.32
N GLU A 39 0.01 -14.40 18.02
CA GLU A 39 -0.51 -15.44 17.12
C GLU A 39 0.08 -15.35 15.71
N LYS A 40 0.28 -14.13 15.20
CA LYS A 40 0.88 -13.87 13.88
C LYS A 40 2.35 -14.30 13.89
N SER A 41 3.14 -13.83 14.85
CA SER A 41 4.58 -14.13 14.97
C SER A 41 4.82 -15.62 15.15
N ASP A 42 4.00 -16.31 15.95
CA ASP A 42 4.12 -17.77 16.14
C ASP A 42 3.97 -18.55 14.82
N ARG A 43 3.09 -18.08 13.92
CA ARG A 43 2.92 -18.67 12.59
C ARG A 43 4.11 -18.37 11.70
N LEU A 44 4.65 -17.15 11.77
CA LEU A 44 5.83 -16.73 11.00
C LEU A 44 7.08 -17.50 11.43
N SER A 45 7.34 -17.58 12.74
CA SER A 45 8.41 -18.39 13.34
C SER A 45 8.41 -19.82 12.81
N LYS A 46 7.24 -20.46 12.76
CA LYS A 46 7.09 -21.83 12.23
C LYS A 46 7.38 -21.93 10.74
N PHE A 47 6.92 -20.96 9.95
CA PHE A 47 7.13 -20.95 8.51
C PHE A 47 8.62 -20.74 8.17
N GLU A 48 9.29 -19.85 8.88
CA GLU A 48 10.67 -19.44 8.62
C GLU A 48 11.69 -20.30 9.37
N LYS A 49 11.23 -21.17 10.29
CA LYS A 49 12.06 -21.99 11.18
C LYS A 49 12.98 -21.13 12.07
N GLU A 50 12.49 -19.97 12.48
CA GLU A 50 13.12 -19.09 13.46
C GLU A 50 12.36 -19.18 14.78
N ASP A 51 13.04 -19.48 15.89
CA ASP A 51 12.42 -19.52 17.22
C ASP A 51 12.74 -18.22 17.98
N LYS A 52 12.07 -17.13 17.58
CA LYS A 52 12.22 -15.80 18.19
C LYS A 52 10.98 -15.44 18.99
N PRO A 53 11.12 -14.75 20.13
CA PRO A 53 9.98 -14.25 20.87
C PRO A 53 9.23 -13.16 20.08
N PRO A 54 7.91 -12.96 20.30
CA PRO A 54 7.10 -11.99 19.57
C PRO A 54 7.66 -10.57 19.56
N GLY A 55 8.28 -10.16 20.67
CA GLY A 55 8.90 -8.83 20.80
C GLY A 55 10.08 -8.60 19.86
N GLU A 56 10.91 -9.61 19.62
CA GLU A 56 12.02 -9.52 18.67
C GLU A 56 11.53 -9.54 17.23
N MET A 57 10.48 -10.32 16.96
CA MET A 57 9.87 -10.35 15.62
C MET A 57 9.16 -9.04 15.26
N PHE A 58 8.84 -8.19 16.23
CA PHE A 58 8.05 -6.98 16.03
C PHE A 58 8.73 -5.95 15.11
N GLU A 59 10.04 -6.04 14.90
CA GLU A 59 10.74 -5.26 13.86
C GLU A 59 10.10 -5.44 12.47
N ARG A 60 9.44 -6.58 12.22
CA ARG A 60 8.79 -6.93 10.95
C ARG A 60 7.32 -6.50 10.88
N ALA A 61 6.78 -5.89 11.94
CA ALA A 61 5.38 -5.48 11.99
C ALA A 61 4.99 -4.53 10.86
N GLY A 62 5.94 -3.71 10.37
CA GLY A 62 5.74 -2.80 9.24
C GLY A 62 5.23 -3.51 7.97
N ILE A 63 5.60 -4.77 7.73
CA ILE A 63 5.19 -5.56 6.56
C ILE A 63 3.70 -5.91 6.59
N TYR A 64 3.05 -5.83 7.74
CA TYR A 64 1.66 -6.23 7.93
C TYR A 64 0.78 -5.03 8.23
N SER A 65 -0.14 -4.70 7.33
CA SER A 65 -1.03 -3.52 7.44
C SER A 65 -1.85 -3.43 8.72
N GLU A 66 -2.05 -4.53 9.44
CA GLU A 66 -2.72 -4.55 10.74
C GLU A 66 -1.83 -4.01 11.87
N PHE A 67 -0.51 -4.13 11.74
CA PHE A 67 0.49 -3.81 12.76
C PHE A 67 1.48 -2.71 12.34
N GLY A 68 1.46 -2.33 11.06
CA GLY A 68 2.23 -1.24 10.51
C GLY A 68 1.37 -0.05 10.10
N LYS A 69 2.05 1.03 9.73
CA LYS A 69 1.48 2.25 9.16
C LYS A 69 2.33 2.71 7.98
N ILE A 70 1.70 3.41 7.06
CA ILE A 70 2.37 4.05 5.93
C ILE A 70 2.96 5.39 6.37
N VAL A 71 4.22 5.64 6.02
CA VAL A 71 4.90 6.92 6.31
C VAL A 71 5.22 7.70 5.04
N CYS A 72 5.24 7.03 3.89
CA CYS A 72 5.41 7.66 2.59
C CYS A 72 4.65 6.87 1.52
N ILE A 73 4.01 7.57 0.58
CA ILE A 73 3.52 7.03 -0.67
C ILE A 73 4.09 7.89 -1.79
N SER A 74 4.80 7.27 -2.72
CA SER A 74 5.26 7.95 -3.94
C SER A 74 4.44 7.48 -5.13
N ALA A 75 4.00 8.42 -5.95
CA ALA A 75 3.16 8.17 -7.11
C ALA A 75 3.73 8.89 -8.33
N GLY A 76 4.01 8.13 -9.38
CA GLY A 76 4.53 8.59 -10.65
C GLY A 76 3.52 8.40 -11.78
N PHE A 77 3.33 9.40 -12.62
CA PHE A 77 2.42 9.32 -13.77
C PHE A 77 2.94 10.14 -14.95
N PHE A 78 2.57 9.73 -16.16
CA PHE A 78 2.93 10.45 -17.38
C PHE A 78 1.87 11.49 -17.72
N ARG A 79 2.32 12.67 -18.17
CA ARG A 79 1.47 13.68 -18.81
C ARG A 79 1.99 13.96 -20.20
N LYS A 80 1.09 14.18 -21.14
CA LYS A 80 1.43 14.57 -22.50
C LYS A 80 1.24 16.08 -22.66
N GLU A 81 2.30 16.79 -23.02
CA GLU A 81 2.32 18.23 -23.30
C GLU A 81 3.10 18.45 -24.62
N ASP A 82 2.56 19.22 -25.56
CA ASP A 82 3.19 19.49 -26.87
C ASP A 82 3.71 18.25 -27.65
N ASP A 83 2.93 17.16 -27.62
CA ASP A 83 3.29 15.85 -28.18
C ASP A 83 4.49 15.12 -27.52
N GLU A 84 5.02 15.65 -26.42
CA GLU A 84 6.06 15.02 -25.60
C GLU A 84 5.50 14.46 -24.28
N TYR A 85 6.09 13.36 -23.80
CA TYR A 85 5.73 12.75 -22.52
C TYR A 85 6.63 13.26 -21.39
N HIS A 86 6.00 13.77 -20.33
CA HIS A 86 6.66 14.17 -19.10
C HIS A 86 6.28 13.22 -17.98
N PHE A 87 7.28 12.66 -17.29
CA PHE A 87 7.07 11.86 -16.09
C PHE A 87 7.04 12.79 -14.86
N ARG A 88 5.92 12.79 -14.14
CA ARG A 88 5.75 13.56 -12.90
C ARG A 88 5.73 12.60 -11.73
N VAL A 89 6.44 12.97 -10.66
CA VAL A 89 6.44 12.23 -9.40
C VAL A 89 5.94 13.14 -8.30
N THR A 90 5.08 12.63 -7.44
CA THR A 90 4.67 13.28 -6.22
C THR A 90 4.80 12.30 -5.07
N SER A 91 5.13 12.78 -3.87
CA SER A 91 5.25 11.96 -2.67
C SER A 91 4.44 12.58 -1.54
N TYR A 92 3.64 11.75 -0.88
CA TYR A 92 2.87 12.09 0.29
C TYR A 92 3.53 11.43 1.50
N TYR A 93 3.95 12.23 2.48
CA TYR A 93 4.61 11.76 3.69
C TYR A 93 4.19 12.61 4.89
N GLY A 94 4.38 12.08 6.09
CA GLY A 94 4.06 12.74 7.36
C GLY A 94 3.76 11.77 8.49
N ASP A 95 3.64 12.31 9.71
CA ASP A 95 3.34 11.51 10.90
C ASP A 95 1.85 11.15 11.04
N ASP A 96 0.98 11.99 10.48
CA ASP A 96 -0.47 11.73 10.39
C ASP A 96 -0.77 10.89 9.14
N GLU A 97 -0.85 9.58 9.33
CA GLU A 97 -1.15 8.63 8.25
C GLU A 97 -2.53 8.92 7.63
N LYS A 98 -3.51 9.40 8.40
CA LYS A 98 -4.85 9.65 7.89
C LYS A 98 -4.84 10.81 6.90
N ASP A 99 -4.17 11.91 7.23
CA ASP A 99 -3.97 13.05 6.31
C ASP A 99 -3.22 12.60 5.03
N LEU A 100 -2.15 11.82 5.20
CA LEU A 100 -1.38 11.26 4.08
C LEU A 100 -2.27 10.44 3.14
N LEU A 101 -3.06 9.51 3.69
CA LEU A 101 -3.97 8.66 2.94
C LEU A 101 -5.08 9.46 2.26
N GLN A 102 -5.61 10.50 2.92
CA GLN A 102 -6.64 11.36 2.36
C GLN A 102 -6.11 12.12 1.14
N ARG A 103 -4.95 12.78 1.26
CA ARG A 103 -4.32 13.51 0.13
C ARG A 103 -3.99 12.59 -1.05
N PHE A 104 -3.55 11.37 -0.76
CA PHE A 104 -3.30 10.37 -1.79
C PHE A 104 -4.61 9.86 -2.42
N GLY A 105 -5.65 9.62 -1.62
CA GLY A 105 -6.99 9.23 -2.11
C GLY A 105 -7.61 10.28 -3.04
N GLU A 106 -7.44 11.56 -2.71
CA GLU A 106 -7.88 12.69 -3.55
C GLU A 106 -7.21 12.69 -4.92
N LEU A 107 -5.90 12.38 -5.00
CA LEU A 107 -5.19 12.21 -6.28
C LEU A 107 -5.81 11.09 -7.11
N LEU A 108 -6.06 9.94 -6.48
CA LEU A 108 -6.64 8.77 -7.15
C LEU A 108 -8.05 9.04 -7.67
N MET A 109 -8.92 9.62 -6.85
CA MET A 109 -10.29 9.93 -7.26
C MET A 109 -10.33 11.01 -8.34
N SER A 110 -9.43 12.00 -8.30
CA SER A 110 -9.43 13.12 -9.26
C SER A 110 -8.84 12.75 -10.62
N HIS A 111 -7.84 11.88 -10.66
CA HIS A 111 -7.06 11.59 -11.87
C HIS A 111 -7.14 10.13 -12.33
N PHE A 112 -7.58 9.21 -11.48
CA PHE A 112 -7.56 7.77 -11.72
C PHE A 112 -8.85 7.02 -11.28
N PRO A 113 -10.05 7.44 -11.70
CA PRO A 113 -11.34 6.89 -11.24
C PRO A 113 -11.74 5.57 -11.93
N SER A 114 -10.92 4.51 -11.76
CA SER A 114 -11.25 3.08 -12.01
C SER A 114 -11.40 2.55 -13.45
N SER A 115 -12.13 3.20 -14.36
CA SER A 115 -12.52 2.53 -15.63
C SER A 115 -11.40 2.44 -16.68
N ASN A 116 -10.26 3.09 -16.43
CA ASN A 116 -9.16 3.14 -17.39
C ASN A 116 -7.80 3.39 -16.74
N THR A 117 -7.64 3.08 -15.45
CA THR A 117 -6.36 3.26 -14.75
C THR A 117 -5.58 1.96 -14.70
N PHE A 118 -4.31 2.02 -15.09
CA PHE A 118 -3.35 0.94 -14.88
C PHE A 118 -2.53 1.27 -13.63
N LEU A 119 -2.70 0.49 -12.56
CA LEU A 119 -1.85 0.57 -11.38
C LEU A 119 -0.65 -0.35 -11.60
N CYS A 120 0.55 0.21 -11.49
CA CYS A 120 1.81 -0.47 -11.73
C CYS A 120 2.75 -0.26 -10.54
N GLY A 121 3.60 -1.24 -10.27
CA GLY A 121 4.62 -1.17 -9.25
C GLY A 121 5.29 -2.54 -9.08
N HIS A 122 6.31 -2.61 -8.24
CA HIS A 122 7.04 -3.85 -8.01
C HIS A 122 6.32 -4.71 -6.98
N ASN A 123 5.68 -5.80 -7.42
CA ASN A 123 4.88 -6.69 -6.55
C ASN A 123 3.72 -5.96 -5.84
N SER A 124 3.27 -4.85 -6.42
CA SER A 124 2.31 -3.94 -5.78
C SER A 124 0.89 -4.47 -5.74
N LYS A 125 0.57 -5.45 -6.58
CA LYS A 125 -0.71 -6.16 -6.52
C LYS A 125 -0.79 -7.06 -5.28
N GLU A 126 0.33 -7.63 -4.87
CA GLU A 126 0.44 -8.54 -3.73
C GLU A 126 0.74 -7.80 -2.42
N PHE A 127 1.32 -6.60 -2.50
CA PHE A 127 1.75 -5.81 -1.34
C PHE A 127 1.11 -4.42 -1.28
N ASP A 128 1.57 -3.45 -2.07
CA ASP A 128 1.21 -2.04 -1.91
C ASP A 128 -0.29 -1.77 -1.95
N PHE A 129 -1.01 -2.25 -2.98
CA PHE A 129 -2.43 -1.94 -3.13
C PHE A 129 -3.27 -2.55 -2.01
N PRO A 130 -3.15 -3.86 -1.68
CA PRO A 130 -3.84 -4.41 -0.52
C PRO A 130 -3.47 -3.73 0.81
N TYR A 131 -2.21 -3.28 0.95
CA TYR A 131 -1.76 -2.59 2.15
C TYR A 131 -2.46 -1.22 2.27
N ILE A 132 -2.40 -0.39 1.22
CA ILE A 132 -3.07 0.92 1.18
C ILE A 132 -4.57 0.76 1.42
N SER A 133 -5.24 -0.16 0.71
CA SER A 133 -6.70 -0.34 0.86
C SER A 133 -7.09 -0.67 2.30
N ARG A 134 -6.34 -1.55 2.98
CA ARG A 134 -6.59 -1.87 4.40
C ARG A 134 -6.31 -0.68 5.30
N ARG A 135 -5.23 0.07 5.08
CA ARG A 135 -4.92 1.26 5.89
C ARG A 135 -5.95 2.36 5.71
N MET A 136 -6.51 2.55 4.52
CA MET A 136 -7.63 3.47 4.27
C MET A 136 -8.86 3.05 5.08
N VAL A 137 -9.23 1.76 5.05
CA VAL A 137 -10.35 1.24 5.86
C VAL A 137 -10.11 1.43 7.37
N ILE A 138 -8.92 1.10 7.86
CA ILE A 138 -8.54 1.26 9.28
C ILE A 138 -8.65 2.73 9.72
N ASN A 139 -8.20 3.67 8.88
CA ASN A 139 -8.23 5.10 9.18
C ASN A 139 -9.55 5.79 8.81
N GLN A 140 -10.55 5.03 8.36
CA GLN A 140 -11.86 5.54 7.89
C GLN A 140 -11.71 6.61 6.79
N VAL A 141 -10.78 6.37 5.86
CA VAL A 141 -10.61 7.16 4.64
C VAL A 141 -11.39 6.46 3.52
N GLU A 142 -12.08 7.25 2.70
CA GLU A 142 -12.81 6.73 1.54
C GLU A 142 -11.88 5.96 0.60
N LEU A 143 -12.24 4.73 0.26
CA LEU A 143 -11.45 3.86 -0.58
C LEU A 143 -11.71 4.19 -2.06
N PRO A 144 -10.71 4.66 -2.82
CA PRO A 144 -10.88 4.91 -4.25
C PRO A 144 -11.20 3.61 -5.00
N GLU A 145 -12.11 3.68 -5.98
CA GLU A 145 -12.57 2.50 -6.72
C GLU A 145 -11.45 1.75 -7.47
N CYS A 146 -10.35 2.44 -7.83
CA CYS A 146 -9.17 1.80 -8.42
C CYS A 146 -8.38 0.92 -7.44
N LEU A 147 -8.52 1.15 -6.13
CA LEU A 147 -7.98 0.33 -5.05
C LEU A 147 -9.02 -0.63 -4.43
N ASP A 148 -10.28 -0.49 -4.82
CA ASP A 148 -11.37 -1.37 -4.39
C ASP A 148 -11.39 -2.65 -5.23
N VAL A 149 -10.82 -3.70 -4.66
CA VAL A 149 -10.86 -5.07 -5.18
C VAL A 149 -12.01 -5.88 -4.59
N SER A 150 -12.84 -5.29 -3.71
CA SER A 150 -13.99 -5.99 -3.14
C SER A 150 -14.98 -6.35 -4.25
N GLY A 151 -15.43 -7.60 -4.26
CA GLY A 151 -16.35 -8.11 -5.29
C GLY A 151 -15.73 -8.44 -6.66
N ARG A 152 -14.46 -8.07 -6.92
CA ARG A 152 -13.76 -8.52 -8.14
C ARG A 152 -13.29 -9.96 -7.99
N LYS A 153 -13.55 -10.79 -8.99
CA LYS A 153 -13.04 -12.17 -9.03
C LYS A 153 -11.51 -12.16 -9.09
N PRO A 154 -10.83 -13.21 -8.59
CA PRO A 154 -9.36 -13.28 -8.61
C PRO A 154 -8.73 -13.03 -10.00
N TRP A 155 -9.41 -13.42 -11.09
CA TRP A 155 -8.96 -13.21 -12.46
C TRP A 155 -9.32 -11.84 -13.07
N GLU A 156 -10.16 -11.05 -12.40
CA GLU A 156 -10.54 -9.68 -12.82
C GLU A 156 -9.58 -8.63 -12.24
N THR A 157 -8.58 -9.05 -11.47
CA THR A 157 -7.54 -8.20 -10.89
C THR A 157 -6.23 -8.22 -11.70
N GLY A 158 -6.20 -8.93 -12.85
CA GLY A 158 -5.02 -9.17 -13.68
C GLY A 158 -4.82 -8.17 -14.80
#